data_AF-A0A0G3HFS9-F1
#
_entry.id   AF-A0A0G3HFS9-F1
#
_cell.length_a   1.000
_cell.length_b   1.000
_cell.length_c   1.000
_cell.angle_alpha   90.00
_cell.angle_beta   90.00
_cell.angle_gamma   90.00
#
_symmetry.space_group_name_H-M   'P 1'
#
loop_
_entity.id
_entity.type
_entity.pdbx_description
1 polymer ?
#
loop_
_entity_poly.entity_id
_entity_poly.type
_entity_poly.pdbx_seq_one_letter_code
_entity_poly.pdbx_strand_id
1 'polypeptide(L)'
;MFHVKLFVKTTLTIPGAGAATHVAELIERDASSCTMHRLLELTPDGTIVGAFTQGRTAGETIVPVDVVPHPDTYDSFPGMAAERVTEDQFDALWEQALALYPELA
;
A
#
# COMPACT_ATOMS: atom_id res chain seq x y z
N MET A 1 13.85 19.61 -2.86
CA MET A 1 13.02 18.64 -3.60
C MET A 1 11.78 18.39 -2.76
N PHE A 2 10.61 18.73 -3.28
CA PHE A 2 9.35 18.37 -2.63
C PHE A 2 9.09 16.90 -2.96
N HIS A 3 9.00 16.07 -1.93
CA HIS A 3 8.67 14.66 -2.05
C HIS A 3 7.15 14.58 -2.27
N VAL A 4 6.71 14.25 -3.48
CA VAL A 4 5.28 14.12 -3.77
C VAL A 4 4.79 12.81 -3.14
N LYS A 5 3.74 12.90 -2.34
CA LYS A 5 3.07 11.73 -1.78
C LYS A 5 2.06 11.20 -2.78
N LEU A 6 2.04 9.88 -2.94
CA LEU A 6 1.10 9.18 -3.80
C LEU A 6 0.40 8.13 -2.98
N PHE A 7 -0.93 8.11 -3.05
CA PHE A 7 -1.75 7.11 -2.40
C PHE A 7 -2.39 6.23 -3.46
N VAL A 8 -2.20 4.92 -3.32
CA VAL A 8 -2.65 3.95 -4.33
C VAL A 8 -3.20 2.70 -3.67
N LYS A 9 -4.35 2.26 -4.14
CA LYS A 9 -4.88 0.92 -3.88
C LYS A 9 -4.46 0.03 -5.02
N THR A 10 -3.84 -1.10 -4.70
CA THR A 10 -3.43 -2.10 -5.67
C THR A 10 -4.12 -3.42 -5.37
N THR A 11 -4.79 -4.00 -6.37
CA THR A 11 -5.36 -5.34 -6.29
C THR A 11 -4.57 -6.25 -7.21
N LEU A 12 -3.95 -7.30 -6.66
CA LEU A 12 -3.26 -8.33 -7.44
C LEU A 12 -4.11 -9.59 -7.46
N THR A 13 -4.57 -10.00 -8.63
CA THR A 13 -5.34 -11.24 -8.83
C THR A 13 -4.44 -12.32 -9.40
N ILE A 14 -4.32 -13.43 -8.68
CA ILE A 14 -3.54 -14.60 -9.09
C ILE A 14 -4.52 -15.73 -9.44
N PRO A 15 -4.58 -16.18 -10.71
CA PRO A 15 -5.47 -17.26 -11.12
C PRO A 15 -5.28 -18.53 -10.27
N GLY A 16 -6.35 -18.96 -9.60
CA GLY A 16 -6.34 -20.15 -8.74
C GLY A 16 -5.79 -19.95 -7.32
N ALA A 17 -5.24 -18.77 -6.99
CA ALA A 17 -4.70 -18.47 -5.66
C ALA A 17 -5.43 -17.32 -4.93
N GLY A 18 -6.28 -16.57 -5.63
CA GLY A 18 -7.12 -15.52 -5.03
C GLY A 18 -6.64 -14.11 -5.39
N ALA A 19 -7.00 -13.13 -4.56
CA ALA A 19 -6.62 -11.73 -4.74
C ALA A 19 -6.04 -11.15 -3.44
N ALA A 20 -5.00 -10.32 -3.59
CA ALA A 20 -4.41 -9.54 -2.50
C ALA A 20 -4.70 -8.06 -2.75
N THR A 21 -5.10 -7.33 -1.71
CA THR A 21 -5.39 -5.89 -1.79
C THR A 21 -4.46 -5.13 -0.88
N HIS A 22 -3.74 -4.17 -1.44
CA HIS A 22 -2.86 -3.29 -0.72
C HIS A 22 -3.32 -1.85 -0.85
N VAL A 23 -3.20 -1.05 0.20
CA VAL A 23 -3.32 0.41 0.12
C VAL A 23 -2.01 1.02 0.62
N ALA A 24 -1.33 1.78 -0.23
CA ALA A 24 0.01 2.29 0.04
C ALA A 24 0.07 3.81 0.01
N GLU A 25 0.85 4.38 0.91
CA GLU A 25 1.44 5.71 0.75
C GLU A 25 2.88 5.54 0.26
N LEU A 26 3.15 6.18 -0.87
CA LEU A 26 4.42 6.17 -1.55
C LEU A 26 4.99 7.58 -1.60
N ILE A 27 6.30 7.69 -1.58
CA ILE A 27 7.02 8.94 -1.81
C ILE A 27 7.66 8.85 -3.20
N GLU A 28 7.24 9.72 -4.12
CA GLU A 28 7.80 9.78 -5.46
C GLU A 28 9.30 10.10 -5.41
N ARG A 29 10.10 9.30 -6.12
CA ARG A 29 11.55 9.52 -6.26
C ARG A 29 11.88 10.12 -7.63
N ASP A 30 11.28 9.54 -8.65
CA ASP A 30 11.39 9.92 -10.05
C ASP A 30 10.16 9.40 -10.82
N ALA A 31 10.09 9.69 -12.13
CA ALA A 31 8.96 9.33 -12.99
C ALA A 31 8.70 7.81 -13.13
N SER A 32 9.59 6.96 -12.61
CA SER A 32 9.54 5.50 -12.73
C SER A 32 9.61 4.76 -11.39
N SER A 33 9.89 5.45 -10.28
CA SER A 33 10.06 4.80 -8.99
C SER A 33 9.54 5.62 -7.81
N CYS A 34 9.13 4.91 -6.75
CA CYS A 34 8.75 5.48 -5.47
C CYS A 34 9.42 4.73 -4.32
N THR A 35 9.54 5.41 -3.18
CA THR A 35 9.84 4.79 -1.90
C THR A 35 8.54 4.37 -1.23
N MET A 36 8.49 3.15 -0.69
CA MET A 36 7.38 2.67 0.13
C MET A 36 7.42 3.35 1.51
N HIS A 37 6.39 4.13 1.86
CA HIS A 37 6.35 4.84 3.15
C HIS A 37 5.48 4.12 4.18
N ARG A 38 4.21 3.89 3.83
CA ARG A 38 3.23 3.13 4.63
C ARG A 38 2.49 2.16 3.72
N LEU A 39 2.12 1.00 4.25
CA LEU A 39 1.35 -0.03 3.53
C LEU A 39 0.30 -0.63 4.46
N LEU A 40 -0.89 -0.89 3.92
CA LEU A 40 -1.95 -1.64 4.56
C LEU A 40 -2.25 -2.88 3.71
N GLU A 41 -2.34 -4.04 4.36
CA GLU A 41 -2.85 -5.29 3.77
C GLU A 41 -4.33 -5.42 4.10
N LEU A 42 -5.15 -5.58 3.06
CA LEU A 42 -6.60 -5.73 3.19
C LEU A 42 -7.05 -7.05 2.59
N THR A 43 -8.01 -7.70 3.25
CA THR A 43 -8.80 -8.76 2.66
C THR A 43 -9.68 -8.23 1.51
N PRO A 44 -10.24 -9.10 0.64
CA PRO A 44 -11.08 -8.66 -0.48
C PRO A 44 -12.33 -7.84 -0.09
N ASP A 45 -12.85 -8.03 1.12
CA ASP A 45 -13.97 -7.26 1.70
C ASP A 45 -13.53 -5.95 2.37
N GLY A 46 -12.23 -5.65 2.39
CA GLY A 46 -11.67 -4.39 2.87
C GLY A 46 -11.27 -4.38 4.35
N THR A 47 -11.26 -5.53 5.02
CA THR A 47 -10.80 -5.64 6.40
C THR A 47 -9.28 -5.53 6.46
N ILE A 48 -8.76 -4.65 7.32
CA ILE A 48 -7.30 -4.51 7.54
C ILE A 48 -6.81 -5.74 8.31
N VAL A 49 -5.86 -6.46 7.73
CA VAL A 49 -5.24 -7.66 8.34
C VAL A 49 -3.76 -7.48 8.64
N GLY A 50 -3.15 -6.42 8.13
CA GLY A 50 -1.80 -6.04 8.49
C GLY A 50 -1.42 -4.64 8.02
N ALA A 51 -0.32 -4.15 8.56
CA ALA A 51 0.18 -2.82 8.27
C ALA A 51 1.72 -2.77 8.34
N PHE A 52 2.30 -1.83 7.62
CA PHE A 52 3.73 -1.53 7.63
C PHE A 52 3.98 -0.02 7.67
N THR A 53 4.98 0.38 8.45
CA THR A 53 5.54 1.74 8.45
C THR A 53 6.99 1.70 8.94
N GLN A 54 7.88 2.46 8.29
CA GLN A 54 9.27 2.68 8.75
C GLN A 54 10.04 1.40 9.14
N GLY A 55 9.93 0.33 8.34
CA GLY A 55 10.63 -0.93 8.62
C GLY A 55 9.95 -1.84 9.65
N ARG A 56 8.80 -1.43 10.18
CA ARG A 56 8.03 -2.17 11.18
C ARG A 56 6.76 -2.72 10.55
N THR A 57 6.41 -3.96 10.89
CA THR A 57 5.17 -4.62 10.45
C THR A 57 4.33 -5.00 11.66
N ALA A 58 3.01 -5.09 11.45
CA ALA A 58 2.06 -5.71 12.36
C ALA A 58 1.03 -6.52 11.57
N GLY A 59 0.44 -7.53 12.21
CA GLY A 59 -0.53 -8.43 11.57
C GLY A 59 0.07 -9.30 10.45
N GLU A 60 -0.73 -9.62 9.45
CA GLU A 60 -0.40 -10.45 8.29
C GLU A 60 0.30 -9.64 7.18
N THR A 61 1.25 -8.78 7.55
CA THR A 61 2.06 -7.99 6.61
C THR A 61 3.52 -8.39 6.68
N ILE A 62 4.15 -8.45 5.50
CA ILE A 62 5.60 -8.61 5.36
C ILE A 62 6.27 -7.27 5.07
N VAL A 63 7.58 -7.17 5.34
CA VAL A 63 8.35 -5.99 4.99
C VAL A 63 8.37 -5.86 3.45
N PRO A 64 7.81 -4.78 2.88
CA PRO A 64 7.83 -4.56 1.44
C PRO A 64 9.24 -4.22 0.96
N VAL A 65 9.43 -4.31 -0.36
CA VAL A 65 10.63 -3.75 -0.99
C VAL A 65 10.59 -2.23 -0.81
N ASP A 66 11.71 -1.64 -0.38
CA ASP A 66 11.81 -0.21 -0.08
C ASP A 66 11.54 0.68 -1.30
N VAL A 67 11.94 0.21 -2.49
CA VAL A 67 11.78 0.91 -3.76
C VAL A 67 10.86 0.11 -4.66
N VAL A 68 9.76 0.72 -5.07
CA VAL A 68 8.74 0.13 -5.93
C VAL A 68 8.60 0.91 -7.24
N PRO A 69 8.08 0.29 -8.32
CA PRO A 69 7.78 1.02 -9.54
C PRO A 69 6.76 2.15 -9.28
N HIS A 70 6.79 3.18 -10.11
CA HIS A 70 5.80 4.26 -10.00
C HIS A 70 4.39 3.72 -10.31
N PRO A 71 3.33 4.12 -9.58
CA PRO A 71 1.98 3.60 -9.82
C PRO A 71 1.46 3.82 -11.24
N ASP A 72 1.93 4.84 -11.95
CA ASP A 72 1.58 5.06 -13.36
C ASP A 72 2.10 3.97 -14.31
N THR A 73 3.03 3.12 -13.86
CA THR A 73 3.51 1.97 -14.63
C THR A 73 2.75 0.69 -14.28
N TYR A 74 1.82 0.71 -13.31
CA TYR A 74 1.23 -0.52 -12.77
C TYR A 74 0.35 -1.26 -13.78
N ASP A 75 -0.26 -0.55 -14.73
CA ASP A 75 -1.06 -1.14 -15.82
C ASP A 75 -0.24 -2.09 -16.73
N SER A 76 1.09 -2.03 -16.65
CA SER A 76 1.97 -2.93 -17.40
C SER A 76 2.17 -4.30 -16.75
N PHE A 77 1.72 -4.50 -15.50
CA PHE A 77 1.86 -5.77 -14.78
C PHE A 77 0.59 -6.63 -14.91
N PRO A 78 0.69 -7.86 -15.48
CA PRO A 78 -0.47 -8.74 -15.63
C PRO A 78 -1.13 -9.09 -14.29
N GLY A 79 -2.46 -8.99 -14.22
CA GLY A 79 -3.25 -9.32 -13.04
C GLY A 79 -3.23 -8.25 -11.94
N MET A 80 -2.55 -7.13 -12.16
CA MET A 80 -2.55 -5.97 -11.27
C MET A 80 -3.58 -4.94 -11.73
N ALA A 81 -4.37 -4.42 -10.80
CA ALA A 81 -5.18 -3.24 -10.97
C ALA A 81 -4.75 -2.20 -9.93
N ALA A 82 -4.63 -0.93 -10.35
CA ALA A 82 -4.22 0.16 -9.49
C ALA A 82 -5.21 1.31 -9.58
N GLU A 83 -5.59 1.85 -8.42
CA GLU A 83 -6.52 2.96 -8.30
C GLU A 83 -5.90 4.04 -7.40
N ARG A 84 -6.00 5.31 -7.82
CA ARG A 84 -5.58 6.42 -6.97
C ARG A 84 -6.54 6.58 -5.80
N VAL A 85 -5.98 6.78 -4.61
CA VAL A 85 -6.70 7.02 -3.37
C VAL A 85 -6.39 8.46 -2.92
N THR A 86 -7.30 9.12 -2.21
CA THR A 86 -6.99 10.43 -1.62
C THR A 86 -6.21 10.27 -0.31
N GLU A 87 -5.50 11.31 0.11
CA GLU A 87 -4.82 11.31 1.43
C GLU A 87 -5.82 11.05 2.56
N ASP A 88 -6.97 11.75 2.57
CA ASP A 88 -8.02 11.55 3.59
C ASP A 88 -8.54 10.10 3.66
N GLN A 89 -8.71 9.44 2.51
CA GLN A 89 -9.14 8.04 2.47
C GLN A 89 -8.07 7.10 3.02
N PHE A 90 -6.80 7.37 2.71
CA PHE A 90 -5.68 6.63 3.27
C PHE A 90 -5.60 6.83 4.79
N ASP A 91 -5.63 8.08 5.26
CA ASP A 91 -5.46 8.40 6.67
C ASP A 91 -6.62 7.83 7.51
N ALA A 92 -7.85 7.81 7.01
CA ALA A 92 -8.97 7.14 7.68
C ALA A 92 -8.76 5.62 7.85
N LEU A 93 -8.11 4.95 6.88
CA LEU A 93 -7.73 3.54 7.01
C LEU A 93 -6.53 3.38 7.94
N TRP A 94 -5.58 4.32 7.90
CA TRP A 94 -4.41 4.31 8.77
C TRP A 94 -4.78 4.48 10.24
N GLU A 95 -5.71 5.37 10.57
CA GLU A 95 -6.25 5.52 11.93
C GLU A 95 -6.87 4.23 12.45
N GLN A 96 -7.60 3.50 11.60
CA GLN A 96 -8.14 2.18 11.94
C GLN A 96 -7.00 1.16 12.17
N ALA A 97 -5.97 1.18 11.34
CA ALA A 97 -4.79 0.34 11.52
C ALA A 97 -4.07 0.64 12.84
N LEU A 98 -3.92 1.91 13.23
CA LEU A 98 -3.33 2.29 14.52
C LEU A 98 -4.19 1.87 15.72
N ALA A 99 -5.51 1.84 15.57
CA ALA A 99 -6.39 1.30 16.60
C ALA A 99 -6.25 -0.22 16.77
N LEU A 100 -6.00 -0.94 15.67
CA LEU A 100 -5.76 -2.39 15.66
C LEU A 100 -4.33 -2.76 16.11
N TYR A 101 -3.35 -1.94 15.72
CA TYR A 101 -1.92 -2.13 15.95
C TYR A 101 -1.29 -0.89 16.61
N PRO A 102 -1.61 -0.61 17.89
CA PRO A 102 -1.11 0.58 18.59
C PRO A 102 0.41 0.68 18.64
N GLU A 103 1.12 -0.44 18.48
CA GLU A 103 2.58 -0.45 18.38
C GLU A 103 3.09 0.37 17.19
N LEU A 104 2.32 0.53 16.11
CA LEU A 104 2.75 1.27 14.90
C LEU A 104 2.58 2.79 15.00
N ALA A 105 2.03 3.29 16.11
CA ALA A 105 1.85 4.73 16.36
C ALA A 105 3.18 5.46 16.61
#